data_AF-A0A0B2BJG8-F1
#
_entry.id   AF-A0A0B2BJG8-F1
#
_cell.length_a   1.000
_cell.length_b   1.000
_cell.length_c   1.000
_cell.angle_alpha   90.00
_cell.angle_beta   90.00
_cell.angle_gamma   90.00
#
_symmetry.space_group_name_H-M   'P 1'
#
loop_
_entity.id
_entity.type
_entity.pdbx_description
1 polymer ?
#
loop_
_entity_poly.entity_id
_entity_poly.type
_entity_poly.pdbx_seq_one_letter_code
_entity_poly.pdbx_strand_id
1 'polypeptide(L)'
;MIAAAAVVPPAPVLLPEHASLTDPVPELRRAVDEAVRRLMAVAPDRVVVVTDAPDEADLRRGVGMSTGERVARSLLAAAGFDGRVDVAAGLPASGEPGSDALLVMANGSARRSEKAPGHLDERAFAFDDAAEAAFSAGDLTALANLDADLGDALLASGIRGLRACATLPSASGAVTTTYADDPYGVRWWVVTIACAS
;
A
#
# COMPACT_ATOMS: atom_id res chain seq x y z
N MET A 1 10.30 15.69 6.50
CA MET A 1 9.92 14.79 7.63
C MET A 1 8.57 14.20 7.29
N ILE A 2 8.37 12.89 7.45
CA ILE A 2 7.07 12.29 7.13
C ILE A 2 6.10 12.57 8.28
N ALA A 3 5.00 13.27 7.98
CA ALA A 3 3.97 13.67 8.94
C ALA A 3 2.81 12.65 9.01
N ALA A 4 2.57 11.92 7.93
CA ALA A 4 1.58 10.85 7.87
C ALA A 4 1.98 9.78 6.85
N ALA A 5 1.55 8.55 7.09
CA ALA A 5 1.71 7.46 6.14
C ALA A 5 0.42 6.65 5.96
N ALA A 6 0.27 6.02 4.79
CA ALA A 6 -0.78 5.05 4.54
C ALA A 6 -0.25 3.86 3.74
N VAL A 7 -0.85 2.69 3.99
CA VAL A 7 -0.69 1.48 3.18
C VAL A 7 -2.01 1.23 2.45
N VAL A 8 -1.96 1.08 1.13
CA VAL A 8 -3.13 0.90 0.24
C VAL A 8 -2.80 -0.20 -0.78
N PRO A 9 -3.74 -1.09 -1.16
CA PRO A 9 -3.41 -2.15 -2.10
C PRO A 9 -3.20 -1.59 -3.52
N PRO A 10 -2.24 -2.12 -4.30
CA PRO A 10 -2.10 -1.81 -5.73
C PRO A 10 -3.15 -2.55 -6.56
N ALA A 11 -4.44 -2.46 -6.17
CA ALA A 11 -5.52 -3.22 -6.78
C ALA A 11 -6.06 -2.49 -8.02
N PRO A 12 -6.00 -3.08 -9.25
CA PRO A 12 -6.49 -2.44 -10.46
C PRO A 12 -7.95 -1.98 -10.37
N VAL A 13 -8.79 -2.70 -9.60
CA VAL A 13 -10.19 -2.35 -9.38
C VAL A 13 -10.39 -0.92 -8.86
N LEU A 14 -9.39 -0.33 -8.21
CA LEU A 14 -9.40 1.06 -7.72
C LEU A 14 -9.27 2.11 -8.83
N LEU A 15 -8.85 1.72 -10.04
CA LEU A 15 -8.70 2.64 -11.16
C LEU A 15 -10.06 3.02 -11.79
N PRO A 16 -10.22 4.25 -12.28
CA PRO A 16 -11.45 4.71 -12.93
C PRO A 16 -11.86 3.87 -14.14
N GLU A 17 -10.91 3.36 -14.93
CA GLU A 17 -11.20 2.50 -16.09
C GLU A 17 -11.84 1.15 -15.73
N HIS A 18 -11.83 0.77 -14.45
CA HIS A 18 -12.47 -0.45 -13.93
C HIS A 18 -13.79 -0.16 -13.20
N ALA A 19 -14.32 1.06 -13.31
CA ALA A 19 -15.63 1.40 -12.77
C ALA A 19 -16.73 0.52 -13.39
N SER A 20 -17.57 -0.03 -12.53
CA SER A 20 -18.69 -0.92 -12.90
C SER A 20 -20.02 -0.29 -12.51
N LEU A 21 -21.13 -0.72 -13.13
CA LEU A 21 -22.49 -0.25 -12.78
C LEU A 21 -22.81 -0.50 -11.30
N THR A 22 -22.36 -1.64 -10.78
CA THR A 22 -22.34 -1.96 -9.35
C THR A 22 -20.89 -2.02 -8.92
N ASP A 23 -20.51 -1.24 -7.91
CA ASP A 23 -19.15 -1.28 -7.38
C ASP A 23 -18.90 -2.64 -6.72
N PRO A 24 -17.90 -3.42 -7.18
CA PRO A 24 -17.62 -4.73 -6.60
C PRO A 24 -16.91 -4.65 -5.24
N VAL A 25 -16.36 -3.48 -4.87
CA VAL A 25 -15.49 -3.32 -3.68
C VAL A 25 -15.78 -2.01 -2.91
N PRO A 26 -17.05 -1.68 -2.59
CA PRO A 26 -17.40 -0.36 -2.09
C PRO A 26 -16.78 -0.04 -0.72
N GLU A 27 -16.64 -1.04 0.16
CA GLU A 27 -15.99 -0.88 1.46
C GLU A 27 -14.49 -0.57 1.31
N LEU A 28 -13.82 -1.24 0.35
CA LEU A 28 -12.42 -0.96 0.05
C LEU A 28 -12.25 0.47 -0.47
N ARG A 29 -13.03 0.89 -1.48
CA ARG A 29 -12.92 2.26 -2.02
C ARG A 29 -13.11 3.30 -0.93
N ARG A 30 -14.15 3.14 -0.10
CA ARG A 30 -14.40 4.04 1.03
C ARG A 30 -13.21 4.09 2.00
N ALA A 31 -12.60 2.95 2.31
CA ALA A 31 -11.44 2.90 3.18
C ALA A 31 -10.22 3.60 2.56
N VAL A 32 -9.98 3.40 1.27
CA VAL A 32 -8.89 4.04 0.51
C VAL A 32 -9.10 5.55 0.44
N ASP A 33 -10.31 6.01 0.09
CA ASP A 33 -10.64 7.44 0.03
C ASP A 33 -10.41 8.11 1.39
N GLU A 34 -10.82 7.46 2.48
CA GLU A 34 -10.59 7.95 3.85
C GLU A 34 -9.10 8.00 4.20
N ALA A 35 -8.31 7.00 3.80
CA ALA A 35 -6.87 6.97 4.04
C ALA A 35 -6.15 8.11 3.28
N VAL A 36 -6.47 8.31 2.01
CA VAL A 36 -5.91 9.38 1.19
C VAL A 36 -6.34 10.75 1.71
N ARG A 37 -7.61 10.91 2.12
CA ARG A 37 -8.10 12.14 2.75
C ARG A 37 -7.33 12.48 4.03
N ARG A 38 -6.96 11.49 4.84
CA ARG A 38 -6.11 11.69 6.03
C ARG A 38 -4.69 12.08 5.67
N LEU A 39 -4.10 11.50 4.61
CA LEU A 39 -2.80 11.96 4.10
C LEU A 39 -2.87 13.43 3.65
N MET A 40 -3.94 13.84 2.97
CA MET A 40 -4.07 15.23 2.52
C MET A 40 -4.35 16.22 3.67
N ALA A 41 -4.92 15.74 4.78
CA ALA A 41 -5.21 16.58 5.95
C ALA A 41 -3.97 17.15 6.63
N VAL A 42 -2.78 16.57 6.42
CA VAL A 42 -1.50 17.14 6.88
C VAL A 42 -0.91 18.16 5.90
N ALA A 43 -1.64 18.50 4.83
CA ALA A 43 -1.24 19.44 3.78
C ALA A 43 0.20 19.17 3.28
N PRO A 44 0.48 17.97 2.75
CA PRO A 44 1.85 17.62 2.42
C PRO A 44 2.37 18.42 1.23
N ASP A 45 3.62 18.87 1.26
CA ASP A 45 4.26 19.52 0.11
C ASP A 45 4.61 18.47 -0.99
N ARG A 46 4.81 17.24 -0.55
CA ARG A 46 5.21 16.10 -1.35
C ARG A 46 4.61 14.80 -0.83
N VAL A 47 4.20 13.95 -1.77
CA VAL A 47 3.85 12.55 -1.50
C VAL A 47 4.92 11.64 -2.07
N VAL A 48 5.49 10.81 -1.22
CA VAL A 48 6.41 9.74 -1.59
C VAL A 48 5.60 8.45 -1.75
N VAL A 49 5.52 7.95 -2.98
CA VAL A 49 4.86 6.69 -3.32
C VAL A 49 5.89 5.57 -3.33
N VAL A 50 5.72 4.58 -2.47
CA VAL A 50 6.56 3.37 -2.46
C VAL A 50 5.77 2.23 -3.08
N THR A 51 6.24 1.69 -4.20
CA THR A 51 5.54 0.64 -4.95
C THR A 51 6.53 -0.20 -5.74
N ASP A 52 6.20 -1.44 -6.06
CA ASP A 52 7.06 -2.26 -6.91
C ASP A 52 7.31 -1.59 -8.28
N ALA A 53 8.51 -1.78 -8.83
CA ALA A 53 8.83 -1.37 -10.19
C ALA A 53 8.17 -2.33 -11.20
N PRO A 54 7.89 -1.86 -12.45
CA PRO A 54 7.54 -2.75 -13.54
C PRO A 54 8.58 -3.88 -13.69
N ASP A 55 8.12 -5.11 -13.87
CA ASP A 55 9.02 -6.24 -14.10
C ASP A 55 9.50 -6.29 -15.58
N GLU A 56 10.38 -7.24 -15.91
CA GLU A 56 10.90 -7.38 -17.27
C GLU A 56 9.80 -7.74 -18.29
N ALA A 57 8.76 -8.45 -17.87
CA ALA A 57 7.63 -8.79 -18.74
C ALA A 57 6.76 -7.56 -19.04
N ASP A 58 6.53 -6.71 -18.04
CA ASP A 58 5.88 -5.41 -18.17
C ASP A 58 6.64 -4.51 -19.13
N LEU A 59 7.96 -4.37 -18.92
CA LEU A 59 8.82 -3.55 -19.79
C LEU A 59 8.80 -4.05 -21.24
N ARG A 60 8.84 -5.37 -21.47
CA ARG A 60 8.73 -5.95 -22.82
C ARG A 60 7.38 -5.66 -23.49
N ARG A 61 6.32 -5.47 -22.70
CA ARG A 61 4.99 -5.08 -23.18
C ARG A 61 4.83 -3.56 -23.33
N GLY A 62 5.88 -2.78 -23.08
CA GLY A 62 5.84 -1.32 -23.12
C GLY A 62 5.11 -0.71 -21.92
N VAL A 63 4.91 -1.46 -20.83
CA VAL A 63 4.32 -0.95 -19.58
C VAL A 63 5.41 -0.20 -18.82
N GLY A 64 5.32 1.14 -18.84
CA GLY A 64 6.30 2.02 -18.19
C GLY A 64 6.02 2.35 -16.72
N MET A 65 4.81 2.06 -16.23
CA MET A 65 4.40 2.32 -14.84
C MET A 65 3.76 1.07 -14.24
N SER A 66 4.13 0.76 -12.99
CA SER A 66 3.53 -0.38 -12.29
C SER A 66 2.07 -0.11 -11.97
N THR A 67 1.31 -1.17 -11.70
CA THR A 67 -0.08 -1.04 -11.25
C THR A 67 -0.19 -0.16 -10.00
N GLY A 68 0.72 -0.34 -9.03
CA GLY A 68 0.72 0.47 -7.82
C GLY A 68 1.01 1.95 -8.08
N GLU A 69 1.93 2.28 -9.00
CA GLU A 69 2.14 3.67 -9.40
C GLU A 69 0.88 4.27 -10.05
N ARG A 70 0.23 3.54 -10.97
CA ARG A 70 -1.00 4.01 -11.63
C ARG A 70 -2.12 4.26 -10.62
N VAL A 71 -2.33 3.33 -9.70
CA VAL A 71 -3.33 3.46 -8.63
C VAL A 71 -3.01 4.66 -7.76
N ALA A 72 -1.78 4.78 -7.26
CA ALA A 72 -1.36 5.90 -6.42
C ALA A 72 -1.60 7.25 -7.08
N ARG A 73 -1.19 7.42 -8.35
CA ARG A 73 -1.40 8.66 -9.11
C ARG A 73 -2.88 8.97 -9.29
N SER A 74 -3.70 7.97 -9.60
CA SER A 74 -5.15 8.15 -9.74
C SER A 74 -5.80 8.60 -8.43
N LEU A 75 -5.40 8.01 -7.30
CA LEU A 75 -5.92 8.37 -5.98
C LEU A 75 -5.52 9.80 -5.57
N LEU A 76 -4.26 10.17 -5.78
CA LEU A 76 -3.77 11.52 -5.49
C LEU A 76 -4.44 12.57 -6.37
N ALA A 77 -4.62 12.30 -7.66
CA ALA A 77 -5.35 13.18 -8.57
C ALA A 77 -6.82 13.35 -8.15
N ALA A 78 -7.49 12.27 -7.76
CA ALA A 78 -8.87 12.31 -7.25
C ALA A 78 -8.99 13.11 -5.94
N ALA A 79 -7.96 13.11 -5.10
CA ALA A 79 -7.88 13.92 -3.90
C ALA A 79 -7.51 15.40 -4.15
N GLY A 80 -7.27 15.77 -5.41
CA GLY A 80 -6.88 17.13 -5.79
C GLY A 80 -5.44 17.50 -5.42
N PHE A 81 -4.56 16.51 -5.20
CA PHE A 81 -3.16 16.77 -4.91
C PHE A 81 -2.41 17.24 -6.16
N ASP A 82 -1.93 18.47 -6.13
CA ASP A 82 -1.16 19.12 -7.20
C ASP A 82 0.33 19.32 -6.85
N GLY A 83 0.76 18.83 -5.68
CA GLY A 83 2.13 18.88 -5.21
C GLY A 83 3.05 17.84 -5.85
N ARG A 84 4.27 17.72 -5.32
CA ARG A 84 5.29 16.83 -5.87
C ARG A 84 4.98 15.36 -5.54
N VAL A 85 5.05 14.48 -6.55
CA VAL A 85 4.95 13.02 -6.37
C VAL A 85 6.28 12.35 -6.73
N ASP A 86 6.98 11.82 -5.72
CA ASP A 86 8.19 11.02 -5.92
C ASP A 86 7.82 9.52 -5.84
N VAL A 87 8.23 8.71 -6.81
CA VAL A 87 7.96 7.26 -6.83
C VAL A 87 9.27 6.51 -6.55
N ALA A 88 9.23 5.53 -5.64
CA ALA A 88 10.37 4.72 -5.26
C ALA A 88 10.02 3.22 -5.18
N ALA A 89 10.92 2.36 -5.67
CA ALA A 89 10.80 0.90 -5.58
C ALA A 89 11.29 0.30 -4.25
N GLY A 90 11.62 1.15 -3.27
CA GLY A 90 12.22 0.73 -2.01
C GLY A 90 12.21 1.85 -0.98
N LEU A 91 13.19 1.84 -0.07
CA LEU A 91 13.32 2.88 0.94
C LEU A 91 13.44 4.25 0.26
N PRO A 92 12.59 5.21 0.61
CA PRO A 92 12.72 6.54 0.05
C PRO A 92 14.04 7.16 0.49
N ALA A 93 14.66 7.91 -0.42
CA ALA A 93 15.81 8.73 -0.05
C ALA A 93 15.39 9.68 1.08
N SER A 94 16.29 9.91 2.05
CA SER A 94 16.06 10.88 3.11
C SER A 94 15.67 12.21 2.50
N GLY A 95 14.47 12.68 2.83
CA GLY A 95 13.90 13.91 2.30
C GLY A 95 14.53 15.16 2.89
N GLU A 96 14.40 16.26 2.16
CA GLU A 96 14.57 17.61 2.70
C GLU A 96 13.57 17.85 3.86
N PRO A 97 13.85 18.80 4.78
CA PRO A 97 12.90 19.20 5.80
C PRO A 97 11.60 19.76 5.17
N GLY A 98 10.44 19.31 5.67
CA GLY A 98 9.11 19.60 5.11
C GLY A 98 8.03 18.66 5.65
N SER A 99 6.75 18.90 5.33
CA SER A 99 5.61 18.06 5.68
C SER A 99 5.39 17.02 4.57
N ASP A 100 6.13 15.92 4.58
CA ASP A 100 5.97 14.87 3.58
C ASP A 100 4.86 13.89 3.99
N ALA A 101 4.18 13.29 3.01
CA ALA A 101 3.33 12.13 3.21
C ALA A 101 3.94 10.88 2.53
N LEU A 102 3.77 9.71 3.15
CA LEU A 102 4.19 8.43 2.59
C LEU A 102 2.98 7.59 2.18
N LEU A 103 2.93 7.14 0.93
CA LEU A 103 1.91 6.23 0.42
C LEU A 103 2.59 4.93 -0.03
N VAL A 104 2.44 3.87 0.74
CA VAL A 104 2.98 2.55 0.42
C VAL A 104 1.90 1.73 -0.30
N MET A 105 2.21 1.29 -1.51
CA MET A 105 1.35 0.47 -2.33
C MET A 105 1.66 -1.00 -2.07
N ALA A 106 0.97 -1.61 -1.11
CA ALA A 106 1.22 -2.99 -0.70
C ALA A 106 -0.07 -3.72 -0.33
N ASN A 107 -0.07 -5.04 -0.52
CA ASN A 107 -1.14 -5.94 -0.11
C ASN A 107 -0.57 -7.31 0.26
N GLY A 108 -1.39 -8.16 0.88
CA GLY A 108 -0.98 -9.51 1.28
C GLY A 108 -1.12 -10.51 0.14
N SER A 109 -1.15 -11.78 0.49
CA SER A 109 -1.10 -12.88 -0.47
C SER A 109 -2.27 -12.89 -1.46
N ALA A 110 -2.04 -13.37 -2.68
CA ALA A 110 -3.09 -13.63 -3.68
C ALA A 110 -3.43 -15.13 -3.79
N ARG A 111 -3.35 -15.85 -2.66
CA ARG A 111 -3.41 -17.32 -2.57
C ARG A 111 -4.30 -17.86 -1.44
N ARG A 112 -5.32 -17.09 -1.01
CA ARG A 112 -6.13 -17.46 0.17
C ARG A 112 -7.34 -18.36 -0.11
N SER A 113 -7.61 -18.67 -1.37
CA SER A 113 -8.71 -19.58 -1.75
C SER A 113 -8.38 -20.37 -3.01
N GLU A 114 -9.11 -21.46 -3.27
CA GLU A 114 -8.96 -22.25 -4.50
C GLU A 114 -9.17 -21.42 -5.78
N LYS A 115 -9.99 -20.36 -5.68
CA LYS A 115 -10.31 -19.44 -6.78
C LYS A 115 -9.47 -18.18 -6.81
N ALA A 116 -8.53 -18.04 -5.86
CA ALA A 116 -7.58 -16.93 -5.87
C ALA A 116 -6.73 -16.97 -7.15
N PRO A 117 -6.23 -15.82 -7.64
CA PRO A 117 -5.40 -15.77 -8.84
C PRO A 117 -4.20 -16.73 -8.80
N GLY A 118 -3.59 -16.91 -7.63
CA GLY A 118 -2.48 -17.84 -7.43
C GLY A 118 -2.88 -19.24 -6.93
N HIS A 119 -4.18 -19.54 -6.84
CA HIS A 119 -4.73 -20.71 -6.13
C HIS A 119 -4.32 -20.81 -4.66
N LEU A 120 -4.98 -21.70 -3.92
CA LEU A 120 -4.76 -21.87 -2.49
C LEU A 120 -3.31 -22.30 -2.20
N ASP A 121 -2.66 -21.56 -1.31
CA ASP A 121 -1.42 -21.96 -0.65
C ASP A 121 -1.59 -21.71 0.84
N GLU A 122 -1.54 -22.75 1.66
CA GLU A 122 -1.80 -22.65 3.11
C GLU A 122 -0.80 -21.73 3.84
N ARG A 123 0.38 -21.48 3.26
CA ARG A 123 1.36 -20.54 3.82
C ARG A 123 0.85 -19.08 3.78
N ALA A 124 -0.12 -18.78 2.92
CA ALA A 124 -0.78 -17.48 2.82
C ALA A 124 -1.34 -16.98 4.16
N PHE A 125 -1.99 -17.88 4.91
CA PHE A 125 -2.67 -17.49 6.16
C PHE A 125 -1.67 -17.00 7.20
N ALA A 126 -0.62 -17.78 7.48
CA ALA A 126 0.39 -17.39 8.46
C ALA A 126 1.17 -16.14 8.04
N PHE A 127 1.41 -15.95 6.73
CA PHE A 127 2.07 -14.77 6.21
C PHE A 127 1.21 -13.50 6.41
N ASP A 128 -0.07 -13.55 6.04
CA ASP A 128 -0.98 -12.41 6.18
C ASP A 128 -1.28 -12.10 7.67
N ASP A 129 -1.46 -13.13 8.49
CA ASP A 129 -1.69 -13.00 9.94
C ASP A 129 -0.50 -12.32 10.62
N ALA A 130 0.74 -12.60 10.19
CA ALA A 130 1.94 -11.95 10.71
C ALA A 130 1.97 -10.45 10.37
N ALA A 131 1.61 -10.07 9.14
CA ALA A 131 1.51 -8.67 8.75
C ALA A 131 0.42 -7.93 9.56
N GLU A 132 -0.74 -8.57 9.76
CA GLU A 132 -1.85 -7.99 10.53
C GLU A 132 -1.58 -7.87 12.01
N ALA A 133 -0.91 -8.85 12.60
CA ALA A 133 -0.43 -8.75 13.98
C ALA A 133 0.51 -7.55 14.12
N ALA A 134 1.41 -7.33 13.16
CA ALA A 134 2.32 -6.20 13.17
C ALA A 134 1.58 -4.86 13.00
N PHE A 135 0.59 -4.76 12.10
CA PHE A 135 -0.27 -3.57 12.00
C PHE A 135 -1.03 -3.30 13.30
N SER A 136 -1.64 -4.34 13.89
CA SER A 136 -2.41 -4.21 15.14
C SER A 136 -1.55 -3.81 16.33
N ALA A 137 -0.30 -4.27 16.38
CA ALA A 137 0.65 -3.92 17.44
C ALA A 137 1.33 -2.56 17.22
N GLY A 138 1.19 -1.98 16.02
CA GLY A 138 1.99 -0.83 15.59
C GLY A 138 3.49 -1.16 15.47
N ASP A 139 3.84 -2.44 15.25
CA ASP A 139 5.22 -2.90 15.16
C ASP A 139 5.77 -2.70 13.74
N LEU A 140 6.24 -1.48 13.48
CA LEU A 140 6.84 -1.11 12.20
C LEU A 140 8.15 -1.87 11.92
N THR A 141 8.81 -2.40 12.96
CA THR A 141 10.01 -3.23 12.81
C THR A 141 9.65 -4.61 12.31
N ALA A 142 8.59 -5.23 12.85
CA ALA A 142 8.07 -6.50 12.36
C ALA A 142 7.60 -6.37 10.89
N LEU A 143 6.88 -5.30 10.53
CA LEU A 143 6.48 -5.04 9.14
C LEU A 143 7.68 -4.94 8.18
N ALA A 144 8.76 -4.26 8.59
CA ALA A 144 9.96 -4.14 7.76
C ALA A 144 10.72 -5.47 7.59
N ASN A 145 10.52 -6.42 8.51
CA ASN A 145 11.18 -7.72 8.52
C ASN A 145 10.29 -8.85 7.99
N LEU A 146 9.12 -8.55 7.42
CA LEU A 146 8.33 -9.55 6.70
C LEU A 146 9.18 -10.24 5.63
N ASP A 147 8.99 -11.55 5.48
CA ASP A 147 9.71 -12.36 4.50
C ASP A 147 9.23 -12.01 3.08
N ALA A 148 9.99 -11.13 2.42
CA ALA A 148 9.66 -10.66 1.08
C ALA A 148 9.75 -11.77 0.03
N ASP A 149 10.61 -12.78 0.22
CA ASP A 149 10.75 -13.87 -0.74
C ASP A 149 9.57 -14.84 -0.63
N LEU A 150 9.08 -15.08 0.59
CA LEU A 150 7.80 -15.77 0.80
C LEU A 150 6.63 -14.93 0.25
N GLY A 151 6.65 -13.60 0.44
CA GLY A 151 5.68 -12.68 -0.15
C GLY A 151 5.59 -12.81 -1.66
N ASP A 152 6.74 -12.81 -2.35
CA ASP A 152 6.81 -13.02 -3.81
C ASP A 152 6.25 -14.38 -4.21
N ALA A 153 6.59 -15.46 -3.49
CA ALA A 153 6.06 -16.79 -3.74
C ALA A 153 4.53 -16.86 -3.58
N LEU A 154 3.99 -16.09 -2.64
CA LEU A 154 2.56 -15.95 -2.35
C LEU A 154 1.85 -14.89 -3.21
N LEU A 155 2.56 -14.28 -4.17
CA LEU A 155 2.05 -13.23 -5.05
C LEU A 155 1.53 -12.00 -4.29
N ALA A 156 2.08 -11.72 -3.12
CA ALA A 156 1.87 -10.47 -2.42
C ALA A 156 2.63 -9.34 -3.15
N SER A 157 2.07 -8.14 -3.21
CA SER A 157 2.72 -6.99 -3.86
C SER A 157 3.18 -5.96 -2.82
N GLY A 158 4.30 -5.31 -3.09
CA GLY A 158 4.79 -4.17 -2.30
C GLY A 158 5.37 -4.53 -0.93
N ILE A 159 5.60 -5.81 -0.63
CA ILE A 159 6.09 -6.26 0.69
C ILE A 159 7.42 -5.60 1.07
N ARG A 160 8.35 -5.49 0.11
CA ARG A 160 9.64 -4.79 0.34
C ARG A 160 9.42 -3.30 0.64
N GLY A 161 8.36 -2.71 0.10
CA GLY A 161 7.98 -1.32 0.33
C GLY A 161 7.53 -1.04 1.76
N LEU A 162 7.02 -2.03 2.50
CA LEU A 162 6.63 -1.89 3.91
C LEU A 162 7.81 -1.51 4.81
N ARG A 163 9.06 -1.77 4.38
CA ARG A 163 10.28 -1.29 5.06
C ARG A 163 10.32 0.23 5.21
N ALA A 164 9.68 0.96 4.31
CA ALA A 164 9.58 2.42 4.41
C ALA A 164 8.86 2.87 5.69
N CYS A 165 7.95 2.07 6.22
CA CYS A 165 7.26 2.37 7.48
C CYS A 165 8.21 2.42 8.68
N ALA A 166 9.30 1.64 8.69
CA ALA A 166 10.30 1.70 9.76
C ALA A 166 11.14 2.98 9.77
N THR A 167 11.05 3.81 8.72
CA THR A 167 11.70 5.14 8.66
C THR A 167 10.86 6.24 9.29
N LEU A 168 9.60 5.96 9.62
CA LEU A 168 8.72 6.92 10.27
C LEU A 168 9.26 7.25 11.66
N PRO A 169 9.19 8.53 12.11
CA PRO A 169 9.56 8.90 13.47
C PRO A 169 8.83 7.99 14.46
N SER A 170 9.50 7.60 15.56
CA SER A 170 8.95 6.71 16.59
C SER A 170 7.49 7.04 16.85
N ALA A 171 6.61 6.14 16.41
CA ALA A 171 5.19 6.40 16.38
C ALA A 171 4.67 6.54 17.81
N SER A 172 4.47 7.77 18.26
CA SER A 172 3.45 8.02 19.27
C SER A 172 2.04 7.91 18.67
N GLY A 173 1.93 7.74 17.35
CA GLY A 173 0.67 7.72 16.61
C GLY A 173 0.08 6.32 16.41
N ALA A 174 -1.24 6.25 16.53
CA ALA A 174 -2.01 5.03 16.38
C ALA A 174 -1.94 4.52 14.93
N VAL A 175 -1.39 3.31 14.74
CA VAL A 175 -1.63 2.54 13.51
C VAL A 175 -3.09 2.12 13.51
N THR A 176 -3.81 2.45 12.44
CA THR A 176 -5.24 2.13 12.31
C THR A 176 -5.48 1.41 11.00
N THR A 177 -5.97 0.17 11.09
CA THR A 177 -6.45 -0.61 9.93
C THR A 177 -7.93 -0.31 9.71
N THR A 178 -8.28 0.31 8.58
CA THR A 178 -9.67 0.64 8.22
C THR A 178 -10.30 -0.41 7.31
N TYR A 179 -9.48 -1.25 6.67
CA TYR A 179 -9.93 -2.38 5.86
C TYR A 179 -8.89 -3.50 5.92
N ALA A 180 -9.35 -4.73 6.11
CA ALA A 180 -8.56 -5.94 6.01
C ALA A 180 -9.49 -7.08 5.62
N ASP A 181 -9.47 -7.45 4.35
CA ASP A 181 -10.30 -8.53 3.79
C ASP A 181 -9.62 -9.12 2.56
N ASP A 182 -10.09 -10.27 2.11
CA ASP A 182 -9.57 -10.99 0.95
C ASP A 182 -10.61 -11.28 -0.13
N PRO A 183 -11.28 -10.23 -0.66
CA PRO A 183 -12.16 -10.42 -1.80
C PRO A 183 -11.35 -11.05 -2.94
N TYR A 184 -11.93 -12.05 -3.59
CA TYR A 184 -11.26 -12.84 -4.63
C TYR A 184 -10.06 -13.68 -4.14
N GLY A 185 -9.89 -13.87 -2.83
CA GLY A 185 -8.76 -14.60 -2.24
C GLY A 185 -7.44 -13.83 -2.30
N VAL A 186 -7.49 -12.51 -2.45
CA VAL A 186 -6.33 -11.61 -2.40
C VAL A 186 -6.43 -10.72 -1.18
N ARG A 187 -5.50 -10.84 -0.23
CA ARG A 187 -5.53 -10.04 0.98
C ARG A 187 -5.23 -8.58 0.67
N TRP A 188 -6.13 -7.69 1.02
CA TRP A 188 -5.99 -6.25 0.88
C TRP A 188 -6.07 -5.58 2.24
N TRP A 189 -5.16 -4.64 2.49
CA TRP A 189 -5.14 -3.83 3.70
C TRP A 189 -5.25 -2.35 3.35
N VAL A 190 -6.02 -1.61 4.12
CA VAL A 190 -5.94 -0.15 4.17
C VAL A 190 -5.57 0.25 5.59
N VAL A 191 -4.39 0.86 5.72
CA VAL A 191 -3.80 1.21 7.01
C VAL A 191 -3.38 2.66 6.99
N THR A 192 -3.65 3.40 8.07
CA THR A 192 -3.15 4.77 8.27
C THR A 192 -2.26 4.82 9.49
N ILE A 193 -1.16 5.56 9.39
CA ILE A 193 -0.17 5.76 10.44
C ILE A 193 -0.02 7.27 10.64
N ALA A 194 -0.38 7.76 11.82
CA ALA A 194 -0.09 9.14 12.21
C ALA A 194 1.35 9.22 12.73
N CYS A 195 2.13 10.21 12.29
CA CYS A 195 3.44 10.48 12.88
C CYS A 195 3.30 11.59 13.92
N ALA A 196 4.00 11.45 15.05
CA ALA A 196 4.08 12.55 16.01
C ALA A 196 4.88 13.70 15.38
N SER A 197 4.33 14.91 15.48
CA SER A 197 4.99 16.16 15.09
C SER A 197 6.10 16.52 16.06
#